data_AF-A0A8J3WN55-F1
#
_entry.id   AF-A0A8J3WN55-F1
#
_cell.length_a   1.000
_cell.length_b   1.000
_cell.length_c   1.000
_cell.angle_alpha   90.00
_cell.angle_beta   90.00
_cell.angle_gamma   90.00
#
_symmetry.space_group_name_H-M   'P 1'
#
loop_
_entity.id
_entity.type
_entity.pdbx_description
1 polymer ?
#
loop_
_entity_poly.entity_id
_entity_poly.type
_entity_poly.pdbx_seq_one_letter_code
_entity_poly.pdbx_strand_id
1 'polypeptide(L)'
;MALIRENGTALAKAPGNTVLEPIAETDPQVRVKVNVYELTPYDNVEFPTQMRQLRFREGQIIRQSEWDAEFAAPTIAAVSPATGPAAGGTVITITGSGFTADAAVTVDGVAATAVDVDTATKLKCTTPAGSAGPADVVVTTAGGSATKAGAFTYTA
;
A
#
# COMPACT_ATOMS: atom_id res chain seq x y z
N MET A 1 15.47 16.82 -41.60
CA MET A 1 16.38 17.49 -40.64
C MET A 1 17.46 16.50 -40.26
N ALA A 2 18.71 16.73 -40.66
CA ALA A 2 19.85 15.89 -40.27
C ALA A 2 20.47 16.46 -38.98
N LEU A 3 20.82 15.58 -38.04
CA LEU A 3 21.59 15.98 -36.86
C LEU A 3 23.06 16.14 -37.30
N ILE A 4 23.64 17.31 -37.04
CA ILE A 4 25.01 17.67 -37.41
C ILE A 4 25.84 17.79 -36.14
N ARG A 5 27.09 17.30 -36.16
CA ARG A 5 28.04 17.48 -35.04
C ARG A 5 28.51 18.94 -34.95
N GLU A 6 29.04 19.36 -33.80
CA GLU A 6 29.57 20.72 -33.60
C GLU A 6 30.70 21.10 -34.59
N ASN A 7 31.39 20.12 -35.19
CA ASN A 7 32.41 20.36 -36.22
C ASN A 7 31.87 20.39 -37.66
N GLY A 8 30.55 20.46 -37.85
CA GLY A 8 29.92 20.63 -39.17
C GLY A 8 29.74 19.35 -39.98
N THR A 9 30.18 18.19 -39.49
CA THR A 9 30.03 16.91 -40.21
C THR A 9 28.67 16.28 -39.93
N ALA A 10 27.96 15.86 -40.98
CA ALA A 10 26.72 15.11 -40.85
C ALA A 10 26.96 13.77 -40.12
N LEU A 11 26.09 13.43 -39.17
CA LEU A 11 26.03 12.08 -38.61
C LEU A 11 25.44 11.14 -39.67
N ALA A 12 26.29 10.53 -40.49
CA ALA A 12 25.88 9.44 -41.36
C ALA A 12 25.40 8.27 -40.49
N LYS A 13 24.17 7.80 -40.73
CA LYS A 13 23.65 6.56 -40.13
C LYS A 13 24.51 5.41 -40.67
N ALA A 14 25.49 4.96 -39.90
CA ALA A 14 26.27 3.78 -40.25
C ALA A 14 25.32 2.57 -40.39
N PRO A 15 25.45 1.73 -41.43
CA PRO A 15 24.64 0.53 -41.55
C PRO A 15 25.08 -0.44 -40.44
N GLY A 16 24.24 -0.60 -39.41
CA GLY A 16 24.46 -1.57 -38.32
C GLY A 16 24.59 -0.99 -36.92
N ASN A 17 24.76 0.33 -36.73
CA ASN A 17 24.78 0.92 -35.39
C ASN A 17 23.43 1.53 -35.04
N THR A 18 22.53 0.72 -34.51
CA THR A 18 21.41 1.23 -33.73
C THR A 18 22.01 1.73 -32.41
N VAL A 19 22.16 3.06 -32.27
CA VAL A 19 22.70 3.71 -31.05
C VAL A 19 21.77 3.50 -29.83
N LEU A 20 20.65 2.82 -30.03
CA LEU A 20 19.62 2.56 -29.04
C LEU A 20 19.18 1.09 -29.19
N GLU A 21 19.29 0.31 -28.12
CA GLU A 21 18.56 -0.96 -28.05
C GLU A 21 17.09 -0.62 -27.81
N PRO A 22 16.14 -1.16 -28.61
CA PRO A 22 14.74 -1.02 -28.28
C PRO A 22 14.48 -1.78 -26.98
N ILE A 23 14.25 -1.07 -25.89
CA ILE A 23 13.61 -1.66 -24.73
C ILE A 23 12.20 -2.04 -25.16
N ALA A 24 11.84 -3.33 -25.07
CA ALA A 24 10.45 -3.71 -25.13
C ALA A 24 9.81 -3.15 -23.86
N GLU A 25 9.16 -1.98 -23.95
CA GLU A 25 8.36 -1.45 -22.85
C GLU A 25 7.11 -2.34 -22.74
N THR A 26 7.23 -3.41 -21.97
CA THR A 26 6.14 -4.36 -21.71
C THR A 26 5.20 -3.86 -20.62
N ASP A 27 5.57 -2.78 -19.93
CA ASP A 27 4.79 -2.19 -18.86
C ASP A 27 3.76 -1.21 -19.45
N PRO A 28 2.45 -1.49 -19.33
CA PRO A 28 1.45 -0.59 -19.87
C PRO A 28 1.46 0.75 -19.13
N GLN A 29 1.35 1.84 -19.88
CA GLN A 29 1.17 3.17 -19.32
C GLN A 29 -0.30 3.42 -18.96
N VAL A 30 -0.54 3.96 -17.78
CA VAL A 30 -1.87 4.36 -17.31
C VAL A 30 -1.96 5.87 -17.11
N ARG A 31 -3.17 6.40 -17.27
CA ARG A 31 -3.50 7.80 -16.99
C ARG A 31 -4.18 7.92 -15.65
N VAL A 32 -3.60 8.73 -14.78
CA VAL A 32 -4.19 9.11 -13.49
C VAL A 32 -5.44 9.93 -13.75
N LYS A 33 -6.61 9.45 -13.29
CA LYS A 33 -7.92 10.08 -13.55
C LYS A 33 -8.34 11.12 -12.52
N VAL A 34 -7.70 11.11 -11.35
CA VAL A 34 -8.00 12.01 -10.23
C VAL A 34 -6.70 12.31 -9.50
N ASN A 35 -6.62 13.45 -8.82
CA ASN A 35 -5.50 13.73 -7.95
C ASN A 35 -5.42 12.69 -6.82
N VAL A 36 -4.26 12.06 -6.69
CA VAL A 36 -3.97 11.07 -5.64
C VAL A 36 -3.09 11.73 -4.60
N TYR A 37 -3.49 11.64 -3.33
CA TYR A 37 -2.82 12.29 -2.22
C TYR A 37 -2.34 11.26 -1.21
N GLU A 38 -1.15 11.45 -0.67
CA GLU A 38 -0.66 10.76 0.52
C GLU A 38 -0.94 11.62 1.76
N LEU A 39 -1.31 10.96 2.86
CA LEU A 39 -1.55 11.60 4.15
C LEU A 39 -0.28 11.46 4.99
N THR A 40 0.46 12.54 5.16
CA THR A 40 1.58 12.56 6.11
C THR A 40 1.09 13.15 7.45
N PRO A 41 1.33 12.47 8.58
CA PRO A 41 1.16 13.09 9.88
C PRO A 41 2.09 14.31 9.94
N TYR A 42 1.53 15.47 10.27
CA TYR A 42 2.36 16.64 10.54
C TYR A 42 3.01 16.45 11.92
N ASP A 43 4.30 16.17 11.92
CA ASP A 43 5.09 15.84 13.11
C ASP A 43 5.43 17.10 13.91
N ASN A 44 4.45 17.68 14.63
CA ASN A 44 4.59 18.70 15.71
C ASN A 44 3.34 19.55 16.05
N VAL A 45 2.11 19.03 15.97
CA VAL A 45 0.95 19.65 16.68
C VAL A 45 0.23 18.63 17.53
N GLU A 46 -0.13 19.02 18.76
CA GLU A 46 -0.96 18.28 19.73
C GLU A 46 -2.32 17.79 19.17
N PHE A 47 -2.65 18.15 17.93
CA PHE A 47 -3.74 17.61 17.14
C PHE A 47 -3.21 17.26 15.74
N PRO A 48 -3.30 16.01 15.25
CA PRO A 48 -2.77 15.65 13.94
C PRO A 48 -3.63 16.25 12.82
N THR A 49 -3.33 17.47 12.37
CA THR A 49 -3.79 17.95 11.06
C THR A 49 -2.95 17.26 9.99
N GLN A 50 -3.52 16.24 9.34
CA GLN A 50 -2.84 15.53 8.25
C GLN A 50 -2.57 16.47 7.07
N MET A 51 -1.34 16.46 6.56
CA MET A 51 -1.03 17.13 5.30
C MET A 51 -1.37 16.20 4.13
N ARG A 52 -2.11 16.71 3.14
CA ARG A 52 -2.34 16.01 1.87
C ARG A 52 -1.24 16.35 0.90
N GLN A 53 -0.28 15.46 0.71
CA GLN A 53 0.77 15.60 -0.30
C GLN A 53 0.27 15.03 -1.63
N LEU A 54 0.23 15.85 -2.68
CA LEU A 54 -0.15 15.41 -4.03
C LEU A 54 0.92 14.45 -4.57
N ARG A 55 0.59 13.16 -4.68
CA ARG A 55 1.48 12.11 -5.20
C ARG A 55 1.40 11.98 -6.71
N PHE A 56 0.18 11.93 -7.22
CA PHE A 56 -0.06 11.86 -8.66
C PHE A 56 -1.10 12.90 -9.06
N ARG A 57 -0.79 13.62 -10.14
CA ARG A 57 -1.71 14.63 -10.68
C ARG A 57 -2.69 13.99 -11.64
N GLU A 58 -3.92 14.48 -11.66
CA GLU A 58 -4.86 14.17 -12.73
C GLU A 58 -4.23 14.47 -14.10
N GLY A 59 -4.34 13.50 -15.02
CA GLY A 59 -3.77 13.57 -16.36
C GLY A 59 -2.31 13.09 -16.46
N GLN A 60 -1.63 12.81 -15.34
CA GLN A 60 -0.28 12.24 -15.35
C GLN A 60 -0.29 10.84 -15.99
N ILE A 61 0.68 10.57 -16.84
CA ILE A 61 0.94 9.23 -17.38
C ILE A 61 2.04 8.59 -16.53
N ILE A 62 1.74 7.42 -15.99
CA ILE A 62 2.66 6.62 -15.17
C ILE A 62 2.66 5.18 -15.68
N ARG A 63 3.66 4.40 -15.27
CA ARG A 63 3.65 2.95 -15.53
C ARG A 63 2.64 2.24 -14.62
N GLN A 64 2.03 1.16 -15.10
CA GLN A 64 1.14 0.34 -14.28
C GLN A 64 1.91 -0.25 -13.08
N SER A 65 3.16 -0.69 -13.28
CA SER A 65 3.97 -1.20 -12.18
C SER A 65 4.31 -0.15 -11.12
N GLU A 66 4.44 1.13 -11.50
CA GLU A 66 4.64 2.23 -10.54
C GLU A 66 3.40 2.43 -9.67
N TRP A 67 2.21 2.33 -10.28
CA TRP A 67 0.95 2.37 -9.53
C TRP A 67 0.82 1.16 -8.58
N ASP A 68 1.08 -0.05 -9.08
CA ASP A 68 0.92 -1.28 -8.31
C ASP A 68 1.95 -1.40 -7.18
N ALA A 69 3.16 -0.88 -7.37
CA ALA A 69 4.17 -0.84 -6.31
C ALA A 69 3.77 0.11 -5.17
N GLU A 70 3.12 1.23 -5.50
CA GLU A 70 2.65 2.21 -4.51
C GLU A 70 1.37 1.73 -3.80
N PHE A 71 0.47 1.08 -4.53
CA PHE A 71 -0.84 0.61 -4.05
C PHE A 71 -0.91 -0.92 -3.97
N ALA A 72 0.17 -1.55 -3.51
CA ALA A 72 0.16 -2.99 -3.29
C ALA A 72 -0.77 -3.34 -2.12
N ALA A 73 -1.58 -4.39 -2.30
CA ALA A 73 -2.38 -4.93 -1.21
C ALA A 73 -1.47 -5.40 -0.06
N PRO A 74 -1.92 -5.25 1.20
CA PRO A 74 -1.13 -5.70 2.33
C PRO A 74 -0.99 -7.23 2.33
N THR A 75 -0.16 -7.77 3.21
CA THR A 75 -0.15 -9.20 3.54
C THR A 75 -0.22 -9.40 5.05
N ILE A 76 -0.82 -10.51 5.48
CA ILE A 76 -0.90 -10.87 6.90
C ILE A 76 -0.14 -12.19 7.13
N ALA A 77 1.01 -12.09 7.79
CA ALA A 77 1.81 -13.25 8.15
C ALA A 77 1.28 -13.92 9.43
N ALA A 78 1.03 -13.15 10.50
CA ALA A 78 0.60 -13.68 11.79
C ALA A 78 -0.22 -12.66 12.61
N VAL A 79 -1.00 -13.17 13.56
CA VAL A 79 -1.75 -12.40 14.56
C VAL A 79 -1.41 -12.96 15.94
N SER A 80 -1.07 -12.10 16.90
CA SER A 80 -0.69 -12.49 18.26
C SER A 80 -1.13 -11.48 19.33
N PRO A 81 -1.77 -11.90 20.43
CA PRO A 81 -2.25 -13.26 20.69
C PRO A 81 -3.33 -13.69 19.67
N ALA A 82 -3.40 -14.99 19.41
CA ALA A 82 -4.38 -15.57 18.48
C ALA A 82 -5.71 -15.96 19.16
N THR A 83 -5.88 -15.63 20.44
CA THR A 83 -7.06 -15.96 21.24
C THR A 83 -7.41 -14.82 22.20
N GLY A 84 -8.69 -14.70 22.57
CA GLY A 84 -9.16 -13.76 23.59
C GLY A 84 -10.67 -13.89 23.83
N PRO A 85 -11.23 -13.20 24.84
CA PRO A 85 -12.64 -13.32 25.21
C PRO A 85 -13.59 -12.78 24.13
N ALA A 86 -14.74 -13.42 23.97
CA ALA A 86 -15.83 -12.98 23.08
C ALA A 86 -16.33 -11.55 23.37
N ALA A 87 -16.12 -11.04 24.58
CA ALA A 87 -16.40 -9.65 24.93
C ALA A 87 -15.50 -8.61 24.20
N GLY A 88 -14.44 -9.05 23.53
CA GLY A 88 -13.46 -8.17 22.88
C GLY A 88 -12.44 -7.57 23.85
N GLY A 89 -11.73 -6.54 23.41
CA GLY A 89 -10.77 -5.81 24.23
C GLY A 89 -9.36 -6.42 24.25
N THR A 90 -9.10 -7.45 23.45
CA THR A 90 -7.74 -8.03 23.35
C THR A 90 -6.89 -7.18 22.43
N VAL A 91 -5.77 -6.67 22.93
CA VAL A 91 -4.78 -6.00 22.08
C VAL A 91 -4.02 -7.06 21.29
N ILE A 92 -4.19 -7.07 19.98
CA ILE A 92 -3.51 -7.96 19.05
C ILE A 92 -2.46 -7.20 18.24
N THR A 93 -1.35 -7.88 17.97
CA THR A 93 -0.31 -7.46 17.04
C THR A 93 -0.44 -8.30 15.78
N ILE A 94 -0.55 -7.62 14.64
CA ILE A 94 -0.58 -8.18 13.31
C ILE A 94 0.78 -7.94 12.66
N THR A 95 1.43 -9.01 12.23
CA THR A 95 2.70 -8.97 11.51
C THR A 95 2.46 -9.30 10.04
N GLY A 96 3.10 -8.56 9.14
CA GLY A 96 2.88 -8.69 7.70
C GLY A 96 3.72 -7.72 6.87
N SER A 97 3.15 -7.22 5.77
CA SER A 97 3.78 -6.20 4.92
C SER A 97 2.72 -5.28 4.31
N GLY A 98 3.15 -4.08 3.88
CA GLY A 98 2.27 -3.13 3.20
C GLY A 98 1.25 -2.46 4.11
N PHE A 99 1.52 -2.40 5.42
CA PHE A 99 0.67 -1.65 6.34
C PHE A 99 0.97 -0.15 6.21
N THR A 100 -0.09 0.64 6.06
CA THR A 100 -0.03 2.10 5.91
C THR A 100 -0.79 2.75 7.06
N ALA A 101 -0.50 4.03 7.36
CA ALA A 101 -1.09 4.72 8.51
C ALA A 101 -2.63 4.82 8.47
N ASP A 102 -3.24 4.69 7.30
CA ASP A 102 -4.68 4.66 7.06
C ASP A 102 -5.30 3.26 7.13
N ALA A 103 -4.53 2.25 7.56
CA ALA A 103 -5.01 0.88 7.64
C ALA A 103 -6.26 0.76 8.54
N ALA A 104 -7.25 0.01 8.05
CA ALA A 104 -8.40 -0.42 8.82
C ALA A 104 -8.34 -1.92 9.06
N VAL A 105 -8.74 -2.37 10.25
CA VAL A 105 -8.76 -3.78 10.62
C VAL A 105 -10.17 -4.20 10.99
N THR A 106 -10.60 -5.36 10.50
CA THR A 106 -11.80 -6.03 10.99
C THR A 106 -11.48 -7.42 11.51
N VAL A 107 -12.25 -7.88 12.49
CA VAL A 107 -12.21 -9.24 13.04
C VAL A 107 -13.62 -9.81 12.92
N ASP A 108 -13.77 -10.87 12.13
CA ASP A 108 -15.07 -11.45 11.75
C ASP A 108 -16.08 -10.41 11.19
N GLY A 109 -15.58 -9.49 10.37
CA GLY A 109 -16.37 -8.42 9.77
C GLY A 109 -16.69 -7.23 10.68
N VAL A 110 -16.34 -7.28 11.97
CA VAL A 110 -16.53 -6.17 12.92
C VAL A 110 -15.26 -5.33 13.00
N ALA A 111 -15.39 -4.00 12.96
CA ALA A 111 -14.24 -3.08 13.01
C ALA A 111 -13.51 -3.18 14.35
N ALA A 112 -12.19 -3.40 14.28
CA ALA A 112 -11.29 -3.27 15.42
C ALA A 112 -11.05 -1.80 15.76
N THR A 113 -10.72 -1.52 17.01
CA THR A 113 -10.45 -0.16 17.50
C THR A 113 -8.97 0.04 17.82
N ALA A 114 -8.55 1.30 18.02
CA ALA A 114 -7.15 1.64 18.33
C ALA A 114 -6.16 1.01 17.35
N VAL A 115 -6.49 1.06 16.05
CA VAL A 115 -5.61 0.62 14.98
C VAL A 115 -4.42 1.57 14.91
N ASP A 116 -3.24 1.04 15.14
CA ASP A 116 -1.98 1.76 15.22
C ASP A 116 -0.92 1.02 14.40
N VAL A 117 -0.43 1.65 13.35
CA VAL A 117 0.61 1.09 12.48
C VAL A 117 1.96 1.57 12.97
N ASP A 118 2.66 0.70 13.71
CA ASP A 118 4.00 0.96 14.25
C ASP A 118 5.03 1.03 13.12
N THR A 119 4.97 0.05 12.20
CA THR A 119 5.79 0.02 10.99
C THR A 119 5.01 -0.58 9.84
N ALA A 120 5.54 -0.49 8.61
CA ALA A 120 4.94 -1.12 7.43
C ALA A 120 4.79 -2.66 7.52
N THR A 121 5.36 -3.29 8.57
CA THR A 121 5.31 -4.72 8.83
C THR A 121 4.68 -5.09 10.16
N LYS A 122 4.29 -4.11 10.99
CA LYS A 122 3.68 -4.32 12.31
C LYS A 122 2.55 -3.34 12.55
N LEU A 123 1.37 -3.89 12.82
CA LEU A 123 0.16 -3.16 13.18
C LEU A 123 -0.35 -3.68 14.53
N LYS A 124 -0.85 -2.80 15.39
CA LYS A 124 -1.58 -3.15 16.60
C LYS A 124 -3.03 -2.71 16.49
N CYS A 125 -3.94 -3.48 17.06
CA CYS A 125 -5.33 -3.06 17.22
C CYS A 125 -5.98 -3.80 18.39
N THR A 126 -7.16 -3.35 18.79
CA THR A 126 -7.96 -3.97 19.84
C THR A 126 -9.15 -4.68 19.22
N THR A 127 -9.32 -5.97 19.55
CA THR A 127 -10.42 -6.77 19.02
C THR A 127 -11.78 -6.24 19.49
N PRO A 128 -12.78 -6.20 18.60
CA PRO A 128 -14.16 -5.88 19.00
C PRO A 128 -14.78 -7.05 19.77
N ALA A 129 -16.01 -6.86 20.28
CA ALA A 129 -16.82 -7.98 20.72
C ALA A 129 -17.21 -8.86 19.52
N GLY A 130 -17.25 -10.18 19.72
CA GLY A 130 -17.51 -11.17 18.67
C GLY A 130 -18.19 -12.43 19.21
N SER A 131 -18.43 -13.38 18.31
CA SER A 131 -18.99 -14.69 18.67
C SER A 131 -17.88 -15.68 18.99
N ALA A 132 -18.09 -16.56 19.97
CA ALA A 132 -17.13 -17.61 20.31
C ALA A 132 -16.84 -18.50 19.08
N GLY A 133 -15.56 -18.77 18.82
CA GLY A 133 -15.11 -19.53 17.65
C GLY A 133 -13.98 -18.84 16.88
N PRO A 134 -13.51 -19.46 15.79
CA PRO A 134 -12.50 -18.88 14.90
C PRO A 134 -13.05 -17.64 14.20
N ALA A 135 -12.21 -16.62 14.08
CA ALA A 135 -12.51 -15.33 13.49
C ALA A 135 -11.45 -14.95 12.44
N ASP A 136 -11.91 -14.49 11.28
CA ASP A 136 -11.07 -14.00 10.21
C ASP A 136 -10.57 -12.59 10.52
N VAL A 137 -9.30 -12.31 10.24
CA VAL A 137 -8.74 -10.98 10.39
C VAL A 137 -8.48 -10.40 9.01
N VAL A 138 -9.05 -9.22 8.77
CA VAL A 138 -8.88 -8.48 7.51
C VAL A 138 -8.16 -7.17 7.79
N VAL A 139 -7.10 -6.89 7.03
CA VAL A 139 -6.42 -5.59 7.01
C VAL A 139 -6.71 -4.95 5.66
N THR A 140 -7.18 -3.70 5.66
CA THR A 140 -7.48 -2.92 4.47
C THR A 140 -6.65 -1.65 4.45
N THR A 141 -6.00 -1.36 3.33
CA THR A 141 -5.26 -0.12 3.05
C THR A 141 -5.73 0.47 1.73
N ALA A 142 -5.20 1.63 1.33
CA ALA A 142 -5.45 2.18 0.01
C ALA A 142 -5.03 1.23 -1.14
N GLY A 143 -4.10 0.31 -0.90
CA GLY A 143 -3.64 -0.70 -1.86
C GLY A 143 -4.55 -1.94 -1.98
N GLY A 144 -5.59 -2.04 -1.15
CA GLY A 144 -6.52 -3.17 -1.13
C GLY A 144 -6.61 -3.85 0.22
N SER A 145 -7.08 -5.10 0.23
CA SER A 145 -7.32 -5.85 1.47
C SER A 145 -6.60 -7.20 1.49
N ALA A 146 -6.16 -7.60 2.68
CA ALA A 146 -5.64 -8.93 2.96
C ALA A 146 -6.52 -9.60 4.02
N THR A 147 -6.81 -10.89 3.82
CA THR A 147 -7.57 -11.70 4.78
C THR A 147 -6.71 -12.84 5.27
N LYS A 148 -6.70 -13.07 6.59
CA LYS A 148 -6.15 -14.28 7.20
C LYS A 148 -7.27 -15.01 7.94
N ALA A 149 -7.71 -16.11 7.33
CA ALA A 149 -8.82 -16.90 7.84
C ALA A 149 -8.47 -17.58 9.19
N GLY A 150 -9.39 -17.53 10.15
CA GLY A 150 -9.23 -18.14 11.47
C GLY A 150 -8.00 -17.67 12.25
N ALA A 151 -7.50 -16.46 11.98
CA ALA A 151 -6.28 -15.95 12.58
C ALA A 151 -6.42 -15.59 14.07
N PHE A 152 -7.66 -15.39 14.52
CA PHE A 152 -8.00 -15.15 15.92
C PHE A 152 -9.11 -16.13 16.35
N THR A 153 -9.22 -16.44 17.65
CA THR A 153 -10.30 -17.28 18.18
C THR A 153 -10.88 -16.64 19.44
N TYR A 154 -12.19 -16.35 19.40
CA TYR A 154 -12.92 -15.90 20.56
C TYR A 154 -13.25 -17.06 21.49
N THR A 155 -12.86 -16.95 22.75
CA THR A 155 -13.23 -17.88 23.83
C THR A 155 -14.51 -17.41 24.51
N ALA A 156 -15.38 -18.36 24.86
CA ALA A 156 -16.60 -18.10 25.62
C ALA A 156 -16.32 -17.59 27.04
#